data_AF-A0AAJ5WYC1-F1
#
_entry.id   AF-A0AAJ5WYC1-F1
#
_cell.length_a   1.000
_cell.length_b   1.000
_cell.length_c   1.000
_cell.angle_alpha   90.00
_cell.angle_beta   90.00
_cell.angle_gamma   90.00
#
_symmetry.space_group_name_H-M   'P 1'
#
loop_
_entity.id
_entity.type
_entity.pdbx_description
1 polymer ?
#
loop_
_entity_poly.entity_id
_entity_poly.type
_entity_poly.pdbx_seq_one_letter_code
_entity_poly.pdbx_strand_id
1 'polypeptide(L)'
;MKTTIKLVIAAACLLLAACNRNIDMTTVLNSDGSCDRILVAEVDEKFIQGDTSQQPFVMDLAGWEIQWTYKDSKRSSWPMRDFTKESKDSAEAIIAIARRHFNSVQQLADSFRIKSSHAWNRITIKPVLEKEFRFFYTYYHYKESFSGLPVKLVVPADKYLSAEEAGYWLTGKPDITRGRNGIEVKELLSSIEDRADKWFLRNLFEIQYGELLHHLELIANHPGKAAMAMEKDSVFAVYYADYTKSKIDIDLMTVLDKYFKTTAFGNFTKAGNDSLVQQINEPESLKGLFDYFDASIDYKLVMPGAVITSDGLLSHDTLSWKIDAYRLLYGDYTIEASSKKTNGWAFLTAAIILILAVSLFFVKRRPRH
;
A
#
# COMPACT_ATOMS: atom_id res chain seq x y z
N MET A 1 22.85 -10.13 -29.11
CA MET A 1 22.33 -9.61 -27.83
C MET A 1 20.81 -9.66 -27.89
N LYS A 2 20.18 -10.56 -27.13
CA LYS A 2 18.72 -10.87 -27.18
C LYS A 2 18.14 -10.93 -25.76
N THR A 3 18.60 -10.02 -24.89
CA THR A 3 18.36 -10.11 -23.44
C THR A 3 17.59 -8.93 -22.86
N THR A 4 17.20 -7.94 -23.66
CA THR A 4 16.60 -6.69 -23.17
C THR A 4 15.10 -6.53 -23.42
N ILE A 5 14.41 -7.50 -24.04
CA ILE A 5 12.98 -7.39 -24.37
C ILE A 5 12.10 -8.25 -23.43
N LYS A 6 12.67 -8.91 -22.41
CA LYS A 6 11.91 -9.81 -21.53
C LYS A 6 11.36 -9.17 -20.25
N LEU A 7 11.52 -7.87 -20.05
CA LEU A 7 11.26 -7.22 -18.76
C LEU A 7 9.82 -6.72 -18.56
N VAL A 8 9.01 -6.59 -19.61
CA VAL A 8 7.60 -6.11 -19.48
C VAL A 8 6.62 -7.23 -19.14
N ILE A 9 6.92 -8.49 -19.51
CA ILE A 9 6.10 -9.70 -19.20
C ILE A 9 5.93 -9.90 -17.69
N ALA A 10 6.87 -9.37 -16.95
CA ALA A 10 6.91 -9.45 -15.52
C ALA A 10 5.92 -8.42 -14.91
N ALA A 11 5.47 -7.37 -15.59
CA ALA A 11 4.61 -6.35 -14.97
C ALA A 11 3.15 -6.76 -14.76
N ALA A 12 2.64 -7.87 -15.35
CA ALA A 12 1.32 -8.41 -15.04
C ALA A 12 1.39 -9.62 -14.08
N CYS A 13 2.50 -10.38 -14.10
CA CYS A 13 2.72 -11.53 -13.21
C CYS A 13 3.58 -11.22 -11.96
N LEU A 14 4.45 -10.19 -11.98
CA LEU A 14 5.17 -9.62 -10.82
C LEU A 14 4.32 -8.65 -10.01
N LEU A 15 3.17 -8.23 -10.53
CA LEU A 15 2.17 -7.55 -9.71
C LEU A 15 1.74 -8.44 -8.52
N LEU A 16 1.89 -9.77 -8.63
CA LEU A 16 1.71 -10.74 -7.54
C LEU A 16 3.02 -11.15 -6.85
N ALA A 17 4.17 -10.87 -7.45
CA ALA A 17 5.50 -11.10 -6.89
C ALA A 17 6.23 -9.76 -6.75
N ALA A 18 5.62 -8.82 -6.02
CA ALA A 18 6.36 -7.69 -5.51
C ALA A 18 7.59 -8.26 -4.78
N CYS A 19 8.79 -7.93 -5.27
CA CYS A 19 10.04 -8.15 -4.56
C CYS A 19 9.98 -7.24 -3.33
N ASN A 20 9.28 -7.74 -2.33
CA ASN A 20 8.68 -6.97 -1.25
C ASN A 20 9.78 -6.37 -0.38
N ARG A 21 10.07 -5.09 -0.59
CA ARG A 21 10.53 -4.23 0.51
C ARG A 21 9.32 -3.99 1.43
N ASN A 22 8.87 -5.06 2.08
CA ASN A 22 7.81 -5.00 3.06
C ASN A 22 8.38 -4.38 4.32
N ILE A 23 7.67 -3.38 4.79
CA ILE A 23 7.97 -2.79 6.07
C ILE A 23 6.79 -3.06 6.97
N ASP A 24 7.08 -3.72 8.08
CA ASP A 24 6.14 -3.87 9.17
C ASP A 24 6.04 -2.53 9.87
N MET A 25 4.86 -1.90 9.85
CA MET A 25 4.62 -0.62 10.51
C MET A 25 3.60 -0.80 11.62
N THR A 26 4.01 -0.62 12.87
CA THR A 26 3.13 -0.72 14.03
C THR A 26 2.91 0.63 14.68
N THR A 27 1.65 0.99 14.92
CA THR A 27 1.28 2.07 15.83
C THR A 27 0.75 1.49 17.13
N VAL A 28 1.37 1.86 18.25
CA VAL A 28 0.89 1.53 19.59
C VAL A 28 0.30 2.78 20.21
N LEU A 29 -1.01 2.81 20.41
CA LEU A 29 -1.70 3.92 21.04
C LEU A 29 -1.73 3.73 22.55
N ASN A 30 -1.36 4.79 23.27
CA ASN A 30 -1.43 4.84 24.72
C ASN A 30 -2.72 5.51 25.19
N SER A 31 -3.10 5.25 26.45
CA SER A 31 -4.38 5.72 27.00
C SER A 31 -4.42 7.23 27.26
N ASP A 32 -3.26 7.87 27.37
CA ASP A 32 -3.13 9.32 27.49
C ASP A 32 -3.29 10.04 26.14
N GLY A 33 -3.27 9.30 25.02
CA GLY A 33 -3.35 9.84 23.66
C GLY A 33 -1.98 9.99 22.98
N SER A 34 -0.88 9.66 23.69
CA SER A 34 0.44 9.49 23.09
C SER A 34 0.49 8.20 22.26
N CYS A 35 1.53 8.06 21.44
CA CYS A 35 1.70 6.85 20.65
C CYS A 35 3.17 6.58 20.32
N ASP A 36 3.48 5.30 20.09
CA ASP A 36 4.73 4.87 19.49
C ASP A 36 4.48 4.43 18.04
N ARG A 37 5.35 4.86 17.12
CA ARG A 37 5.45 4.30 15.78
C ARG A 37 6.71 3.45 15.72
N ILE A 38 6.56 2.20 15.28
CA ILE A 38 7.62 1.21 15.19
C ILE A 38 7.65 0.69 13.76
N LEU A 39 8.82 0.69 13.13
CA LEU A 39 9.03 0.10 11.83
C LEU A 39 10.05 -1.01 11.91
N VAL A 40 9.76 -2.12 11.26
CA VAL A 40 10.59 -3.32 11.26
C VAL A 40 10.88 -3.71 9.82
N ALA A 41 12.15 -3.91 9.50
CA ALA A 41 12.59 -4.30 8.16
C ALA A 41 13.89 -5.11 8.23
N GLU A 42 14.08 -5.98 7.23
CA GLU A 42 15.37 -6.63 7.01
C GLU A 42 16.39 -5.62 6.47
N VAL A 43 17.63 -5.68 6.96
CA VAL A 43 18.73 -4.79 6.61
C VAL A 43 20.01 -5.56 6.32
N ASP A 44 20.95 -4.90 5.63
CA ASP A 44 22.28 -5.42 5.41
C ASP A 44 23.27 -4.99 6.51
N GLU A 45 24.49 -5.52 6.44
CA GLU A 45 25.57 -5.18 7.37
C GLU A 45 25.96 -3.70 7.29
N LYS A 46 25.91 -3.11 6.08
CA LYS A 46 26.28 -1.73 5.84
C LYS A 46 25.36 -0.77 6.60
N PHE A 47 24.06 -1.07 6.63
CA PHE A 47 23.10 -0.33 7.44
C PHE A 47 23.48 -0.36 8.93
N ILE A 48 23.87 -1.52 9.46
CA ILE A 48 24.32 -1.64 10.87
C ILE A 48 25.60 -0.84 11.13
N GLN A 49 26.51 -0.81 10.15
CA GLN A 49 27.74 0.00 10.21
C GLN A 49 27.49 1.52 10.07
N GLY A 50 26.26 1.92 9.72
CA GLY A 50 25.83 3.32 9.63
C GLY A 50 25.66 3.87 8.22
N ASP A 51 25.78 3.05 7.18
CA ASP A 51 25.47 3.44 5.80
C ASP A 51 23.96 3.43 5.58
N THR A 52 23.36 4.61 5.49
CA THR A 52 21.92 4.78 5.28
C THR A 52 21.54 5.01 3.81
N SER A 53 22.46 4.83 2.85
CA SER A 53 22.21 5.13 1.43
C SER A 53 21.12 4.26 0.81
N GLN A 54 21.02 2.99 1.23
CA GLN A 54 20.04 2.01 0.75
C GLN A 54 19.08 1.55 1.85
N GLN A 55 18.83 2.38 2.86
CA GLN A 55 18.00 1.98 4.00
C GLN A 55 16.56 1.58 3.57
N PRO A 56 15.97 0.53 4.17
CA PRO A 56 14.67 0.01 3.77
C PRO A 56 13.51 0.89 4.25
N PHE A 57 13.71 1.72 5.27
CA PHE A 57 12.64 2.49 5.90
C PHE A 57 12.08 3.59 4.98
N VAL A 58 10.76 3.82 5.06
CA VAL A 58 10.03 4.86 4.31
C VAL A 58 10.34 6.28 4.76
N MET A 59 11.02 6.48 5.90
CA MET A 59 11.31 7.80 6.48
C MET A 59 12.80 8.04 6.69
N ASP A 60 13.12 9.30 7.02
CA ASP A 60 14.41 9.66 7.58
C ASP A 60 14.53 9.17 9.03
N LEU A 61 15.72 8.69 9.40
CA LEU A 61 16.01 8.15 10.73
C LEU A 61 16.27 9.22 11.80
N ALA A 62 16.26 10.50 11.43
CA ALA A 62 16.49 11.58 12.38
C ALA A 62 15.41 11.58 13.48
N GLY A 63 15.83 11.44 14.74
CA GLY A 63 14.95 11.36 15.90
C GLY A 63 14.31 9.98 16.12
N TRP A 64 14.77 8.94 15.42
CA TRP A 64 14.37 7.55 15.64
C TRP A 64 15.42 6.80 16.46
N GLU A 65 14.97 6.01 17.43
CA GLU A 65 15.80 5.04 18.12
C GLU A 65 15.90 3.78 17.28
N ILE A 66 17.13 3.34 16.98
CA ILE A 66 17.37 2.14 16.18
C ILE A 66 17.83 1.01 17.10
N GLN A 67 17.07 -0.07 17.08
CA GLN A 67 17.43 -1.36 17.66
C GLN A 67 17.56 -2.37 16.52
N TRP A 68 18.26 -3.48 16.75
CA TRP A 68 18.37 -4.53 15.73
C TRP A 68 18.57 -5.90 16.36
N THR A 69 18.21 -6.94 15.62
CA THR A 69 18.35 -8.34 16.03
C THR A 69 19.15 -9.11 14.99
N TYR A 70 20.02 -9.99 15.47
CA TYR A 70 20.76 -10.96 14.68
C TYR A 70 21.03 -12.18 15.55
N LYS A 71 20.65 -13.38 15.09
CA LYS A 71 20.66 -14.64 15.86
C LYS A 71 20.00 -14.50 17.23
N ASP A 72 18.75 -14.02 17.25
CA ASP A 72 17.94 -13.77 18.45
C ASP A 72 18.51 -12.78 19.48
N SER A 73 19.69 -12.21 19.20
CA SER A 73 20.34 -11.25 20.08
C SER A 73 19.88 -9.84 19.73
N LYS A 74 19.09 -9.25 20.64
CA LYS A 74 18.64 -7.86 20.52
C LYS A 74 19.73 -6.88 20.97
N ARG A 75 19.98 -5.86 20.16
CA ARG A 75 21.02 -4.83 20.36
C ARG A 75 20.44 -3.45 20.13
N SER A 76 20.95 -2.44 20.84
CA SER A 76 20.52 -1.03 20.75
C SER A 76 21.64 -0.07 20.36
N SER A 77 22.90 -0.54 20.30
CA SER A 77 24.01 0.24 19.78
C SER A 77 23.93 0.32 18.25
N TRP A 78 23.63 1.50 17.74
CA TRP A 78 23.65 1.81 16.31
C TRP A 78 24.13 3.25 16.09
N PRO A 79 25.06 3.51 15.16
CA PRO A 79 25.73 2.53 14.29
C PRO A 79 26.81 1.71 15.04
N MET A 80 27.03 0.47 14.59
CA MET A 80 28.10 -0.42 15.05
C MET A 80 29.10 -0.66 13.90
N ARG A 81 30.11 0.22 13.79
CA ARG A 81 31.03 0.27 12.64
C ARG A 81 31.84 -1.00 12.40
N ASP A 82 32.16 -1.72 13.47
CA ASP A 82 32.98 -2.94 13.40
C ASP A 82 32.13 -4.22 13.29
N PHE A 83 30.82 -4.09 13.07
CA PHE A 83 29.96 -5.25 12.90
C PHE A 83 30.26 -5.96 11.58
N THR A 84 30.40 -7.28 11.63
CA THR A 84 30.51 -8.16 10.46
C THR A 84 29.81 -9.47 10.81
N LYS A 85 28.95 -10.00 9.93
CA LYS A 85 28.39 -11.34 10.11
C LYS A 85 29.49 -12.36 10.01
N GLU A 86 29.32 -13.49 10.70
CA GLU A 86 30.23 -14.61 10.50
C GLU A 86 29.94 -15.22 9.13
N SER A 87 30.97 -15.69 8.42
CA SER A 87 30.85 -16.18 7.04
C SER A 87 29.85 -17.33 6.88
N LYS A 88 29.63 -18.13 7.93
CA LYS A 88 28.66 -19.23 7.98
C LYS A 88 27.20 -18.76 8.12
N ASP A 89 26.97 -17.48 8.43
CA ASP A 89 25.66 -16.89 8.72
C ASP A 89 25.17 -16.01 7.56
N SER A 90 25.66 -16.24 6.35
CA SER A 90 25.29 -15.44 5.18
C SER A 90 23.78 -15.41 4.90
N ALA A 91 23.06 -16.46 5.31
CA ALA A 91 21.60 -16.56 5.20
C ALA A 91 20.82 -16.00 6.41
N GLU A 92 21.49 -15.65 7.52
CA GLU A 92 20.82 -15.11 8.71
C GLU A 92 20.42 -13.66 8.47
N ALA A 93 19.11 -13.37 8.58
CA ALA A 93 18.58 -12.02 8.42
C ALA A 93 19.02 -11.12 9.58
N ILE A 94 19.32 -9.85 9.28
CA ILE A 94 19.43 -8.81 10.30
C ILE A 94 18.14 -8.01 10.23
N ILE A 95 17.46 -7.88 11.37
CA ILE A 95 16.22 -7.13 11.45
C ILE A 95 16.49 -5.83 12.19
N ALA A 96 16.26 -4.70 11.54
CA ALA A 96 16.28 -3.39 12.18
C ALA A 96 14.88 -3.00 12.67
N ILE A 97 14.82 -2.35 13.81
CA ILE A 97 13.62 -1.88 14.50
C ILE A 97 13.83 -0.38 14.74
N ALA A 98 13.17 0.46 13.97
CA ALA A 98 13.15 1.90 14.17
C ALA A 98 11.93 2.28 15.01
N ARG A 99 12.14 2.88 16.18
CA ARG A 99 11.06 3.32 17.08
C ARG A 99 11.12 4.82 17.31
N ARG A 100 9.96 5.47 17.33
CA ARG A 100 9.82 6.85 17.78
C ARG A 100 8.55 7.03 18.60
N HIS A 101 8.71 7.69 19.74
CA HIS A 101 7.61 8.10 20.59
C HIS A 101 7.09 9.49 20.18
N PHE A 102 5.77 9.66 20.23
CA PHE A 102 5.07 10.92 20.00
C PHE A 102 4.13 11.19 21.18
N ASN A 103 4.18 12.41 21.70
CA ASN A 103 3.36 12.87 22.81
C ASN A 103 1.86 12.92 22.47
N SER A 104 1.51 12.92 21.18
CA SER A 104 0.14 12.80 20.70
C SER A 104 0.08 12.27 19.27
N VAL A 105 -1.06 11.73 18.88
CA VAL A 105 -1.35 11.37 17.47
C VAL A 105 -1.30 12.59 16.55
N GLN A 106 -1.63 13.78 17.03
CA GLN A 106 -1.46 15.01 16.26
C GLN A 106 0.02 15.30 15.96
N GLN A 107 0.91 15.13 16.94
CA GLN A 107 2.35 15.29 16.72
C GLN A 107 2.87 14.28 15.70
N LEU A 108 2.38 13.04 15.73
CA LEU A 108 2.67 12.03 14.70
C LEU A 108 2.22 12.52 13.32
N ALA A 109 0.98 13.01 13.19
CA ALA A 109 0.47 13.56 11.93
C ALA A 109 1.32 14.74 11.40
N ASP A 110 1.79 15.60 12.29
CA ASP A 110 2.55 16.80 11.91
C ASP A 110 4.00 16.50 11.50
N SER A 111 4.59 15.42 12.03
CA SER A 111 6.04 15.17 11.89
C SER A 111 6.41 13.94 11.07
N PHE A 112 5.52 12.96 10.92
CA PHE A 112 5.81 11.75 10.15
C PHE A 112 5.71 12.04 8.64
N ARG A 113 6.80 11.87 7.90
CA ARG A 113 6.84 12.06 6.44
C ARG A 113 7.57 10.90 5.79
N ILE A 114 7.09 10.51 4.62
CA ILE A 114 7.82 9.61 3.74
C ILE A 114 8.98 10.40 3.14
N LYS A 115 10.20 9.85 3.17
CA LYS A 115 11.41 10.49 2.68
C LYS A 115 11.32 10.76 1.19
N SER A 116 11.95 11.82 0.72
CA SER A 116 11.89 12.26 -0.68
C SER A 116 12.43 11.23 -1.68
N SER A 117 13.32 10.33 -1.25
CA SER A 117 13.90 9.28 -2.10
C SER A 117 13.03 8.01 -2.23
N HIS A 118 11.93 7.91 -1.49
CA HIS A 118 11.04 6.75 -1.57
C HIS A 118 9.99 6.94 -2.68
N ALA A 119 9.59 5.86 -3.36
CA ALA A 119 8.57 5.92 -4.43
C ALA A 119 7.24 6.55 -3.93
N TRP A 120 6.88 6.26 -2.69
CA TRP A 120 5.68 6.81 -2.03
C TRP A 120 5.85 8.22 -1.43
N ASN A 121 6.89 8.98 -1.79
CA ASN A 121 7.18 10.31 -1.19
C ASN A 121 6.03 11.34 -1.30
N ARG A 122 5.11 11.15 -2.25
CA ARG A 122 3.94 12.01 -2.49
C ARG A 122 2.68 11.52 -1.78
N ILE A 123 2.74 10.37 -1.12
CA ILE A 123 1.61 9.82 -0.37
C ILE A 123 1.56 10.51 0.99
N THR A 124 0.40 11.12 1.29
CA THR A 124 0.16 11.78 2.56
C THR A 124 -0.50 10.81 3.52
N ILE A 125 0.01 10.75 4.76
CA ILE A 125 -0.52 9.91 5.83
C ILE A 125 -1.10 10.82 6.90
N LYS A 126 -2.38 10.60 7.26
CA LYS A 126 -3.14 11.45 8.18
C LYS A 126 -3.75 10.61 9.31
N PRO A 127 -3.01 10.34 10.39
CA PRO A 127 -3.56 9.69 11.58
C PRO A 127 -4.35 10.69 12.43
N VAL A 128 -5.47 10.24 12.98
CA VAL A 128 -6.34 11.02 13.86
C VAL A 128 -6.84 10.11 14.98
N LEU A 129 -6.86 10.65 16.20
CA LEU A 129 -7.41 9.98 17.38
C LEU A 129 -8.45 10.88 18.04
N GLU A 130 -9.67 10.37 18.11
CA GLU A 130 -10.76 10.98 18.87
C GLU A 130 -10.94 10.17 20.17
N LYS A 131 -11.02 10.88 21.30
CA LYS A 131 -11.11 10.29 22.63
C LYS A 131 -12.36 10.80 23.33
N GLU A 132 -13.27 9.89 23.69
CA GLU A 132 -14.49 10.21 24.41
C GLU A 132 -14.45 9.65 25.83
N PHE A 133 -14.33 10.53 26.81
CA PHE A 133 -14.43 10.13 28.20
C PHE A 133 -15.89 9.97 28.63
N ARG A 134 -16.22 8.81 29.19
CA ARG A 134 -17.41 8.60 30.04
C ARG A 134 -16.95 8.15 31.41
N PHE A 135 -17.77 8.34 32.44
CA PHE A 135 -17.36 8.11 33.83
C PHE A 135 -16.67 6.75 34.04
N PHE A 136 -17.30 5.65 33.61
CA PHE A 136 -16.76 4.29 33.76
C PHE A 136 -15.85 3.82 32.61
N TYR A 137 -15.94 4.44 31.43
CA TYR A 137 -15.25 3.98 30.23
C TYR A 137 -14.73 5.15 29.41
N THR A 138 -13.54 5.00 28.85
CA THR A 138 -13.03 5.91 27.83
C THR A 138 -13.03 5.20 26.49
N TYR A 139 -13.60 5.82 25.46
CA TYR A 139 -13.63 5.32 24.10
C TYR A 139 -12.54 6.00 23.27
N TYR A 140 -11.92 5.23 22.39
CA TYR A 140 -10.89 5.69 21.47
C TYR A 140 -11.34 5.33 20.06
N HIS A 141 -11.34 6.32 19.17
CA HIS A 141 -11.63 6.17 17.76
C HIS A 141 -10.40 6.60 16.97
N TYR A 142 -9.71 5.64 16.38
CA TYR A 142 -8.52 5.86 15.57
C TYR A 142 -8.86 5.70 14.09
N LYS A 143 -8.37 6.63 13.29
CA LYS A 143 -8.39 6.54 11.82
C LYS A 143 -7.04 6.98 11.27
N GLU A 144 -6.56 6.32 10.24
CA GLU A 144 -5.38 6.76 9.49
C GLU A 144 -5.66 6.66 8.01
N SER A 145 -5.62 7.82 7.34
CA SER A 145 -5.89 7.94 5.91
C SER A 145 -4.59 8.08 5.14
N PHE A 146 -4.47 7.29 4.08
CA PHE A 146 -3.40 7.32 3.09
C PHE A 146 -3.97 7.92 1.81
N SER A 147 -3.36 8.98 1.27
CA SER A 147 -3.83 9.56 0.01
C SER A 147 -3.67 8.57 -1.14
N GLY A 148 -4.57 8.66 -2.12
CA GLY A 148 -4.42 7.90 -3.37
C GLY A 148 -3.09 8.18 -4.08
N LEU A 149 -2.69 7.24 -4.95
CA LEU A 149 -1.50 7.41 -5.77
C LEU A 149 -1.64 8.69 -6.61
N PRO A 150 -0.58 9.51 -6.74
CA PRO A 150 -0.61 10.74 -7.53
C PRO A 150 -0.46 10.44 -9.04
N VAL A 151 -1.13 9.39 -9.50
CA VAL A 151 -1.14 8.91 -10.89
C VAL A 151 -2.52 9.18 -11.47
N LYS A 152 -2.56 9.66 -12.71
CA LYS A 152 -3.82 9.88 -13.41
C LYS A 152 -3.98 8.81 -14.47
N LEU A 153 -4.78 7.79 -14.16
CA LEU A 153 -5.22 6.82 -15.15
C LEU A 153 -6.09 7.52 -16.20
N VAL A 154 -5.84 7.22 -17.47
CA VAL A 154 -6.53 7.86 -18.61
C VAL A 154 -7.99 7.40 -18.67
N VAL A 155 -8.22 6.12 -18.37
CA VAL A 155 -9.53 5.49 -18.44
C VAL A 155 -10.02 5.17 -17.02
N PRO A 156 -11.13 5.79 -16.57
CA PRO A 156 -11.67 5.54 -15.24
C PRO A 156 -12.24 4.12 -15.11
N ALA A 157 -12.22 3.58 -13.89
CA ALA A 157 -12.68 2.21 -13.60
C ALA A 157 -14.18 2.02 -13.90
N ASP A 158 -14.99 3.07 -13.78
CA ASP A 158 -16.44 3.06 -14.00
C ASP A 158 -16.87 2.69 -15.43
N LYS A 159 -15.94 2.70 -16.39
CA LYS A 159 -16.14 2.20 -17.76
C LYS A 159 -16.18 0.67 -17.86
N TYR A 160 -15.69 -0.04 -16.84
CA TYR A 160 -15.57 -1.50 -16.83
C TYR A 160 -16.17 -2.15 -15.58
N LEU A 161 -16.10 -1.47 -14.44
CA LEU A 161 -16.51 -1.95 -13.13
C LEU A 161 -17.49 -0.97 -12.51
N SER A 162 -18.50 -1.45 -11.79
CA SER A 162 -19.27 -0.59 -10.89
C SER A 162 -18.39 -0.08 -9.74
N ALA A 163 -18.84 0.95 -9.03
CA ALA A 163 -18.10 1.49 -7.88
C ALA A 163 -17.89 0.44 -6.78
N GLU A 164 -18.89 -0.41 -6.51
CA GLU A 164 -18.78 -1.48 -5.53
C GLU A 164 -17.79 -2.56 -5.96
N GLU A 165 -17.81 -2.95 -7.23
CA GLU A 165 -16.87 -3.95 -7.79
C GLU A 165 -15.44 -3.42 -7.78
N ALA A 166 -15.21 -2.18 -8.22
CA ALA A 166 -13.89 -1.57 -8.22
C ALA A 166 -13.36 -1.39 -6.80
N GLY A 167 -14.21 -0.93 -5.89
CA GLY A 167 -13.87 -0.81 -4.47
C GLY A 167 -13.50 -2.16 -3.87
N TYR A 168 -14.31 -3.20 -4.07
CA TYR A 168 -14.02 -4.52 -3.53
C TYR A 168 -12.76 -5.12 -4.14
N TRP A 169 -12.58 -5.01 -5.46
CA TRP A 169 -11.42 -5.55 -6.17
C TRP A 169 -10.10 -4.93 -5.69
N LEU A 170 -10.06 -3.60 -5.51
CA LEU A 170 -8.84 -2.87 -5.19
C LEU A 170 -8.60 -2.71 -3.69
N THR A 171 -9.67 -2.69 -2.88
CA THR A 171 -9.58 -2.37 -1.44
C THR A 171 -10.17 -3.42 -0.51
N GLY A 172 -10.94 -4.38 -1.05
CA GLY A 172 -11.72 -5.35 -0.28
C GLY A 172 -13.03 -4.78 0.29
N LYS A 173 -13.42 -3.54 -0.06
CA LYS A 173 -14.61 -2.87 0.46
C LYS A 173 -15.44 -2.18 -0.63
N PRO A 174 -16.78 -2.17 -0.54
CA PRO A 174 -17.61 -2.84 0.46
C PRO A 174 -17.63 -4.36 0.24
N ASP A 175 -18.00 -5.14 1.27
CA ASP A 175 -18.14 -6.60 1.13
C ASP A 175 -19.33 -6.97 0.23
N ILE A 176 -19.05 -7.21 -1.05
CA ILE A 176 -20.01 -7.68 -2.07
C ILE A 176 -20.20 -9.20 -2.06
N THR A 177 -19.48 -9.92 -1.19
CA THR A 177 -19.48 -11.39 -1.09
C THR A 177 -20.42 -11.91 0.00
N ARG A 178 -20.98 -11.02 0.82
CA ARG A 178 -21.87 -11.37 1.93
C ARG A 178 -23.02 -12.29 1.48
N GLY A 179 -23.17 -13.41 2.16
CA GLY A 179 -24.24 -14.40 1.93
C GLY A 179 -23.99 -15.35 0.76
N ARG A 180 -22.84 -15.25 0.07
CA ARG A 180 -22.45 -16.15 -1.01
C ARG A 180 -21.57 -17.29 -0.50
N ASN A 181 -21.69 -18.46 -1.13
CA ASN A 181 -20.78 -19.58 -0.91
C ASN A 181 -19.51 -19.44 -1.79
N GLY A 182 -18.51 -20.31 -1.57
CA GLY A 182 -17.22 -20.21 -2.27
C GLY A 182 -17.29 -20.32 -3.81
N ILE A 183 -18.26 -21.07 -4.36
CA ILE A 183 -18.44 -21.18 -5.82
C ILE A 183 -19.00 -19.87 -6.38
N GLU A 184 -20.04 -19.32 -5.73
CA GLU A 184 -20.66 -18.06 -6.13
C GLU A 184 -19.67 -16.89 -6.01
N VAL A 185 -18.82 -16.89 -4.97
CA VAL A 185 -17.74 -15.90 -4.83
C VAL A 185 -16.73 -16.06 -5.96
N LYS A 186 -16.28 -17.28 -6.26
CA LYS A 186 -15.33 -17.52 -7.36
C LYS A 186 -15.88 -16.98 -8.68
N GLU A 187 -17.12 -17.31 -9.03
CA GLU A 187 -17.74 -16.85 -10.28
C GLU A 187 -17.87 -15.32 -10.36
N LEU A 188 -18.28 -14.69 -9.26
CA LEU A 188 -18.33 -13.23 -9.15
C LEU A 188 -16.95 -12.61 -9.36
N LEU A 189 -15.93 -13.12 -8.65
CA LEU A 189 -14.59 -12.56 -8.71
C LEU A 189 -13.92 -12.79 -10.06
N SER A 190 -14.12 -13.93 -10.72
CA SER A 190 -13.62 -14.15 -12.08
C SER A 190 -14.24 -13.17 -13.09
N SER A 191 -15.53 -12.85 -12.96
CA SER A 191 -16.17 -11.86 -13.82
C SER A 191 -15.66 -10.43 -13.58
N ILE A 192 -15.31 -10.10 -12.34
CA ILE A 192 -14.71 -8.81 -11.99
C ILE A 192 -13.27 -8.75 -12.51
N GLU A 193 -12.49 -9.82 -12.30
CA GLU A 193 -11.09 -9.96 -12.76
C GLU A 193 -10.97 -9.71 -14.26
N ASP A 194 -11.76 -10.40 -15.10
CA ASP A 194 -11.72 -10.23 -16.57
C ASP A 194 -11.93 -8.75 -17.00
N ARG A 195 -12.82 -8.04 -16.30
CA ARG A 195 -13.13 -6.63 -16.58
C ARG A 195 -12.06 -5.69 -16.00
N ALA A 196 -11.52 -6.00 -14.83
CA ALA A 196 -10.44 -5.26 -14.19
C ALA A 196 -9.14 -5.37 -15.00
N ASP A 197 -8.79 -6.57 -15.47
CA ASP A 197 -7.65 -6.82 -16.36
C ASP A 197 -7.77 -6.01 -17.65
N LYS A 198 -8.95 -6.03 -18.27
CA LYS A 198 -9.20 -5.24 -19.47
C LYS A 198 -9.09 -3.74 -19.23
N TRP A 199 -9.59 -3.25 -18.10
CA TRP A 199 -9.47 -1.86 -17.68
C TRP A 199 -8.01 -1.45 -17.44
N PHE A 200 -7.25 -2.27 -16.73
CA PHE A 200 -5.85 -2.00 -16.44
C PHE A 200 -5.02 -2.03 -17.73
N LEU A 201 -5.19 -3.07 -18.56
CA LEU A 201 -4.52 -3.17 -19.86
C LEU A 201 -4.88 -2.00 -20.78
N ARG A 202 -6.13 -1.52 -20.74
CA ARG A 202 -6.52 -0.33 -21.50
C ARG A 202 -5.71 0.89 -21.08
N ASN A 203 -5.50 1.10 -19.78
CA ASN A 203 -4.68 2.21 -19.30
C ASN A 203 -3.22 2.09 -19.72
N LEU A 204 -2.64 0.88 -19.65
CA LEU A 204 -1.29 0.63 -20.16
C LEU A 204 -1.16 0.97 -21.64
N PHE A 205 -2.12 0.48 -22.44
CA PHE A 205 -2.19 0.78 -23.86
C PHE A 205 -2.32 2.29 -24.11
N GLU A 206 -3.17 3.01 -23.40
CA GLU A 206 -3.33 4.47 -23.59
C GLU A 206 -2.03 5.24 -23.31
N ILE A 207 -1.25 4.82 -22.31
CA ILE A 207 0.05 5.41 -21.99
C ILE A 207 1.06 5.15 -23.13
N GLN A 208 1.22 3.90 -23.54
CA GLN A 208 2.15 3.51 -24.61
C GLN A 208 1.75 4.12 -25.97
N TYR A 209 0.46 4.06 -26.30
CA TYR A 209 -0.08 4.62 -27.54
C TYR A 209 0.06 6.14 -27.56
N GLY A 210 -0.13 6.81 -26.41
CA GLY A 210 0.16 8.23 -26.26
C GLY A 210 1.61 8.56 -26.60
N GLU A 211 2.57 7.83 -26.02
CA GLU A 211 4.00 8.02 -26.28
C GLU A 211 4.34 7.76 -27.76
N LEU A 212 3.78 6.71 -28.36
CA LEU A 212 3.90 6.46 -29.80
C LEU A 212 3.41 7.65 -30.64
N LEU A 213 2.24 8.22 -30.31
CA LEU A 213 1.70 9.37 -31.04
C LEU A 213 2.56 10.64 -30.90
N HIS A 214 3.38 10.75 -29.86
CA HIS A 214 4.37 11.82 -29.71
C HIS A 214 5.55 11.64 -30.68
N HIS A 215 5.98 10.40 -30.93
CA HIS A 215 7.12 10.08 -31.79
C HIS A 215 6.73 9.64 -33.22
N LEU A 216 5.45 9.66 -33.56
CA LEU A 216 4.92 9.07 -34.78
C LEU A 216 5.58 9.60 -36.06
N GLU A 217 5.91 10.89 -36.11
CA GLU A 217 6.53 11.54 -37.27
C GLU A 217 7.96 11.02 -37.57
N LEU A 218 8.58 10.33 -36.61
CA LEU A 218 9.88 9.67 -36.81
C LEU A 218 9.74 8.32 -37.53
N ILE A 219 8.51 7.80 -37.66
CA ILE A 219 8.22 6.49 -38.25
C ILE A 219 7.81 6.69 -39.71
N ALA A 220 8.72 6.41 -40.64
CA ALA A 220 8.43 6.54 -42.07
C ALA A 220 7.24 5.67 -42.51
N ASN A 221 6.39 6.20 -43.41
CA ASN A 221 5.19 5.53 -43.94
C ASN A 221 4.14 5.17 -42.88
N HIS A 222 4.10 5.90 -41.76
CA HIS A 222 3.04 5.76 -40.76
C HIS A 222 1.65 6.13 -41.35
N PRO A 223 0.54 5.58 -40.80
CA PRO A 223 -0.83 5.86 -41.26
C PRO A 223 -1.31 7.33 -41.08
N GLY A 224 -0.50 8.20 -40.48
CA GLY A 224 -0.90 9.56 -40.09
C GLY A 224 -1.58 9.61 -38.72
N LYS A 225 -1.36 10.72 -37.99
CA LYS A 225 -1.86 10.91 -36.61
C LYS A 225 -3.39 10.86 -36.52
N ALA A 226 -4.11 11.38 -37.51
CA ALA A 226 -5.57 11.40 -37.53
C ALA A 226 -6.18 9.99 -37.63
N ALA A 227 -5.65 9.15 -38.53
CA ALA A 227 -6.09 7.76 -38.68
C ALA A 227 -5.78 6.94 -37.41
N MET A 228 -4.57 7.11 -36.86
CA MET A 228 -4.18 6.48 -35.60
C MET A 228 -5.15 6.85 -34.46
N ALA A 229 -5.48 8.13 -34.30
CA ALA A 229 -6.41 8.58 -33.27
C ALA A 229 -7.84 8.02 -33.47
N MET A 230 -8.34 7.99 -34.71
CA MET A 230 -9.68 7.50 -35.04
C MET A 230 -9.83 6.00 -34.81
N GLU A 231 -8.78 5.23 -35.11
CA GLU A 231 -8.78 3.77 -35.04
C GLU A 231 -8.27 3.20 -33.71
N LYS A 232 -7.99 4.06 -32.73
CA LYS A 232 -7.37 3.67 -31.45
C LYS A 232 -8.12 2.55 -30.72
N ASP A 233 -9.45 2.59 -30.70
CA ASP A 233 -10.28 1.55 -30.08
C ASP A 233 -10.20 0.21 -30.82
N SER A 234 -10.18 0.26 -32.15
CA SER A 234 -10.04 -0.92 -33.01
C SER A 234 -8.65 -1.55 -32.86
N VAL A 235 -7.59 -0.72 -32.78
CA VAL A 235 -6.23 -1.17 -32.47
C VAL A 235 -6.19 -1.83 -31.08
N PHE A 236 -6.80 -1.21 -30.08
CA PHE A 236 -6.88 -1.80 -28.74
C PHE A 236 -7.61 -3.16 -28.75
N ALA A 237 -8.66 -3.32 -29.56
CA ALA A 237 -9.36 -4.61 -29.66
C ALA A 237 -8.43 -5.72 -30.19
N VAL A 238 -7.56 -5.41 -31.17
CA VAL A 238 -6.53 -6.36 -31.64
C VAL A 238 -5.48 -6.62 -30.58
N TYR A 239 -4.99 -5.55 -29.92
CA TYR A 239 -4.02 -5.64 -28.83
C TYR A 239 -4.52 -6.56 -27.70
N TYR A 240 -5.76 -6.36 -27.24
CA TYR A 240 -6.39 -7.16 -26.19
C TYR A 240 -6.67 -8.61 -26.64
N ALA A 241 -7.07 -8.81 -27.90
CA ALA A 241 -7.27 -10.15 -28.46
C ALA A 241 -5.96 -10.96 -28.54
N ASP A 242 -4.83 -10.29 -28.80
CA ASP A 242 -3.53 -10.94 -28.80
C ASP A 242 -3.06 -11.21 -27.36
N TYR A 243 -3.26 -10.28 -26.43
CA TYR A 243 -2.99 -10.47 -24.99
C TYR A 243 -3.74 -11.66 -24.41
N THR A 244 -5.04 -11.77 -24.67
CA THR A 244 -5.87 -12.86 -24.15
C THR A 244 -5.46 -14.24 -24.66
N LYS A 245 -4.92 -14.34 -25.87
CA LYS A 245 -4.43 -15.60 -26.45
C LYS A 245 -3.05 -15.99 -25.93
N SER A 246 -2.14 -15.02 -25.87
CA SER A 246 -0.73 -15.28 -25.64
C SER A 246 -0.38 -15.25 -24.16
N LYS A 247 -1.09 -14.43 -23.37
CA LYS A 247 -0.79 -14.11 -21.96
C LYS A 247 0.69 -13.73 -21.74
N ILE A 248 1.35 -13.25 -22.80
CA ILE A 248 2.75 -12.80 -22.85
C ILE A 248 2.82 -11.40 -23.46
N ASP A 249 4.03 -10.83 -23.51
CA ASP A 249 4.29 -9.48 -24.03
C ASP A 249 3.60 -9.26 -25.38
N ILE A 250 2.89 -8.14 -25.49
CA ILE A 250 2.29 -7.72 -26.74
C ILE A 250 3.12 -6.57 -27.28
N ASP A 251 3.90 -6.87 -28.32
CA ASP A 251 4.63 -5.87 -29.07
C ASP A 251 3.64 -4.97 -29.82
N LEU A 252 3.47 -3.74 -29.32
CA LEU A 252 2.59 -2.73 -29.91
C LEU A 252 2.93 -2.48 -31.39
N MET A 253 4.22 -2.53 -31.77
CA MET A 253 4.65 -2.31 -33.15
C MET A 253 4.09 -3.38 -34.09
N THR A 254 4.16 -4.65 -33.66
CA THR A 254 3.59 -5.78 -34.41
C THR A 254 2.06 -5.68 -34.52
N VAL A 255 1.37 -5.25 -33.44
CA VAL A 255 -0.08 -5.04 -33.46
C VAL A 255 -0.49 -3.96 -34.47
N LEU A 256 0.29 -2.88 -34.55
CA LEU A 256 0.02 -1.77 -35.46
C LEU A 256 0.23 -2.17 -36.92
N ASP A 257 1.33 -2.85 -37.24
CA ASP A 257 1.59 -3.37 -38.58
C ASP A 257 0.46 -4.32 -39.04
N LYS A 258 0.01 -5.21 -38.13
CA LYS A 258 -1.12 -6.12 -38.36
C LYS A 258 -2.44 -5.38 -38.60
N TYR A 259 -2.76 -4.39 -37.78
CA TYR A 259 -4.02 -3.64 -37.89
C TYR A 259 -4.08 -2.78 -39.14
N PHE A 260 -3.06 -1.94 -39.36
CA PHE A 260 -3.00 -1.01 -40.49
C PHE A 260 -2.54 -1.66 -41.80
N LYS A 261 -2.19 -2.96 -41.77
CA LYS A 261 -1.67 -3.72 -42.92
C LYS A 261 -0.45 -3.02 -43.53
N THR A 262 0.48 -2.65 -42.68
CA THR A 262 1.73 -1.96 -43.03
C THR A 262 2.94 -2.73 -42.50
N THR A 263 4.13 -2.26 -42.85
CA THR A 263 5.40 -2.71 -42.27
C THR A 263 6.17 -1.56 -41.63
N ALA A 264 5.55 -0.38 -41.53
CA ALA A 264 6.19 0.84 -41.06
C ALA A 264 6.79 0.70 -39.66
N PHE A 265 6.03 0.11 -38.73
CA PHE A 265 6.44 0.00 -37.33
C PHE A 265 7.51 -1.08 -37.15
N GLY A 266 7.35 -2.24 -37.79
CA GLY A 266 8.35 -3.31 -37.76
C GLY A 266 9.65 -2.93 -38.47
N ASN A 267 9.59 -2.15 -39.56
CA ASN A 267 10.78 -1.62 -40.22
C ASN A 267 11.46 -0.57 -39.35
N PHE A 268 10.71 0.27 -38.64
CA PHE A 268 11.26 1.23 -37.68
C PHE A 268 12.06 0.52 -36.57
N THR A 269 11.53 -0.58 -36.01
CA THR A 269 12.28 -1.41 -35.05
C THR A 269 13.55 -2.00 -35.68
N LYS A 270 13.44 -2.63 -36.86
CA LYS A 270 14.58 -3.26 -37.56
C LYS A 270 15.67 -2.28 -37.99
N ALA A 271 15.35 -1.01 -38.14
CA ALA A 271 16.30 0.04 -38.50
C ALA A 271 17.23 0.47 -37.36
N GLY A 272 17.18 -0.19 -36.20
CA GLY A 272 18.06 0.07 -35.06
C GLY A 272 17.54 1.15 -34.10
N ASN A 273 16.25 1.48 -34.15
CA ASN A 273 15.61 2.44 -33.25
C ASN A 273 15.22 1.84 -31.89
N ASP A 274 15.98 0.85 -31.40
CA ASP A 274 15.65 0.05 -30.24
C ASP A 274 15.37 0.89 -28.98
N SER A 275 16.11 2.00 -28.77
CA SER A 275 15.90 2.87 -27.60
C SER A 275 14.56 3.61 -27.64
N LEU A 276 14.15 4.10 -28.81
CA LEU A 276 12.87 4.79 -28.97
C LEU A 276 11.70 3.81 -28.89
N VAL A 277 11.86 2.62 -29.48
CA VAL A 277 10.86 1.55 -29.33
C VAL A 277 10.72 1.15 -27.86
N GLN A 278 11.83 1.04 -27.13
CA GLN A 278 11.80 0.79 -25.70
C GLN A 278 11.12 1.94 -24.94
N GLN A 279 11.39 3.19 -25.28
CA GLN A 279 10.72 4.34 -24.66
C GLN A 279 9.21 4.33 -24.89
N ILE A 280 8.75 3.95 -26.08
CA ILE A 280 7.32 3.83 -26.41
C ILE A 280 6.66 2.68 -25.64
N ASN A 281 7.33 1.54 -25.55
CA ASN A 281 6.81 0.36 -24.85
C ASN A 281 6.89 0.50 -23.32
N GLU A 282 7.89 1.22 -22.81
CA GLU A 282 8.12 1.47 -21.38
C GLU A 282 8.31 2.97 -21.09
N PRO A 283 7.27 3.81 -21.26
CA PRO A 283 7.38 5.24 -20.99
C PRO A 283 7.77 5.50 -19.53
N GLU A 284 8.43 6.64 -19.25
CA GLU A 284 8.83 7.01 -17.88
C GLU A 284 7.63 7.07 -16.92
N SER A 285 6.47 7.53 -17.41
CA SER A 285 5.21 7.54 -16.66
C SER A 285 4.74 6.14 -16.25
N LEU A 286 5.01 5.13 -17.07
CA LEU A 286 4.71 3.74 -16.77
C LEU A 286 5.69 3.15 -15.75
N LYS A 287 6.99 3.47 -15.89
CA LYS A 287 8.01 3.08 -14.90
C LYS A 287 7.69 3.66 -13.52
N GLY A 288 7.39 4.95 -13.46
CA GLY A 288 6.99 5.61 -12.22
C GLY A 288 5.68 5.06 -11.62
N LEU A 289 4.77 4.51 -12.43
CA LEU A 289 3.60 3.79 -11.92
C LEU A 289 4.01 2.49 -11.22
N PHE A 290 4.88 1.69 -11.85
CA PHE A 290 5.33 0.41 -11.28
C PHE A 290 6.20 0.58 -10.03
N ASP A 291 6.97 1.65 -9.92
CA ASP A 291 7.74 1.96 -8.70
C ASP A 291 6.83 2.02 -7.44
N TYR A 292 5.55 2.39 -7.57
CA TYR A 292 4.61 2.34 -6.43
C TYR A 292 4.28 0.91 -6.00
N PHE A 293 4.24 -0.05 -6.93
CA PHE A 293 3.88 -1.45 -6.66
C PHE A 293 5.01 -2.26 -6.02
N ASP A 294 6.25 -1.76 -6.05
CA ASP A 294 7.41 -2.38 -5.42
C ASP A 294 7.47 -2.19 -3.89
N ALA A 295 6.57 -1.39 -3.34
CA ALA A 295 6.48 -1.12 -1.91
C ALA A 295 5.13 -1.57 -1.34
N SER A 296 5.17 -2.08 -0.11
CA SER A 296 3.96 -2.29 0.69
C SER A 296 4.26 -2.16 2.18
N ILE A 297 3.23 -1.84 2.94
CA ILE A 297 3.29 -1.71 4.40
C ILE A 297 2.33 -2.73 5.01
N ASP A 298 2.89 -3.62 5.82
CA ASP A 298 2.11 -4.49 6.69
C ASP A 298 1.83 -3.72 7.98
N TYR A 299 0.68 -3.04 7.99
CA TYR A 299 0.30 -2.12 9.05
C TYR A 299 -0.35 -2.85 10.22
N LYS A 300 0.08 -2.50 11.44
CA LYS A 300 -0.42 -3.05 12.71
C LYS A 300 -0.83 -1.93 13.65
N LEU A 301 -1.92 -2.13 14.39
CA LEU A 301 -2.43 -1.20 15.40
C LEU A 301 -2.69 -1.91 16.71
N VAL A 302 -2.15 -1.36 17.79
CA VAL A 302 -2.47 -1.77 19.17
C VAL A 302 -3.25 -0.63 19.82
N MET A 303 -4.50 -0.90 20.15
CA MET A 303 -5.43 0.07 20.74
C MET A 303 -5.45 -0.02 22.28
N PRO A 304 -5.79 1.07 23.00
CA PRO A 304 -5.99 0.98 24.43
C PRO A 304 -7.28 0.24 24.78
N GLY A 305 -7.20 -0.76 25.65
CA GLY A 305 -8.38 -1.52 26.10
C GLY A 305 -8.90 -2.49 25.04
N ALA A 306 -10.19 -2.83 25.12
CA ALA A 306 -10.79 -3.84 24.24
C ALA A 306 -11.31 -3.21 22.95
N VAL A 307 -10.93 -3.78 21.79
CA VAL A 307 -11.45 -3.40 20.47
C VAL A 307 -12.98 -3.64 20.42
N ILE A 308 -13.71 -2.70 19.86
CA ILE A 308 -15.19 -2.73 19.70
C ILE A 308 -15.54 -2.96 18.23
N THR A 309 -14.95 -2.16 17.35
CA THR A 309 -15.15 -2.21 15.90
C THR A 309 -13.82 -2.00 15.21
N SER A 310 -13.65 -2.65 14.06
CA SER A 310 -12.49 -2.48 13.20
C SER A 310 -12.86 -2.96 11.80
N ASP A 311 -12.23 -2.36 10.80
CA ASP A 311 -12.22 -2.82 9.43
C ASP A 311 -10.99 -3.68 9.08
N GLY A 312 -10.11 -3.91 10.06
CA GLY A 312 -8.92 -4.75 9.97
C GLY A 312 -9.08 -6.13 10.59
N LEU A 313 -8.09 -7.00 10.33
CA LEU A 313 -8.06 -8.35 10.91
C LEU A 313 -7.55 -8.28 12.35
N LEU A 314 -8.35 -8.75 13.31
CA LEU A 314 -7.94 -8.85 14.71
C LEU A 314 -7.26 -10.20 14.98
N SER A 315 -6.03 -10.16 15.47
CA SER A 315 -5.32 -11.32 16.02
C SER A 315 -4.78 -10.98 17.40
N HIS A 316 -5.23 -11.72 18.41
CA HIS A 316 -4.97 -11.41 19.82
C HIS A 316 -5.41 -9.97 20.14
N ASP A 317 -4.46 -9.08 20.44
CA ASP A 317 -4.70 -7.66 20.76
C ASP A 317 -4.17 -6.70 19.67
N THR A 318 -3.85 -7.22 18.48
CA THR A 318 -3.30 -6.44 17.37
C THR A 318 -4.22 -6.51 16.15
N LEU A 319 -4.56 -5.35 15.62
CA LEU A 319 -5.27 -5.21 14.35
C LEU A 319 -4.26 -5.10 13.22
N SER A 320 -4.55 -5.72 12.08
CA SER A 320 -3.68 -5.65 10.90
C SER A 320 -4.41 -5.28 9.61
N TRP A 321 -3.68 -4.56 8.76
CA TRP A 321 -4.06 -4.19 7.41
C TRP A 321 -2.83 -4.30 6.51
N LYS A 322 -3.06 -4.55 5.23
CA LYS A 322 -2.04 -4.33 4.20
C LYS A 322 -2.30 -2.99 3.54
N ILE A 323 -1.27 -2.18 3.37
CA ILE A 323 -1.29 -0.96 2.56
C ILE A 323 -0.38 -1.20 1.36
N ASP A 324 -0.93 -1.15 0.16
CA ASP A 324 -0.21 -1.40 -1.09
C ASP A 324 -0.76 -0.51 -2.22
N ALA A 325 -0.04 -0.47 -3.33
CA ALA A 325 -0.41 0.35 -4.48
C ALA A 325 -1.82 0.05 -5.02
N TYR A 326 -2.31 -1.19 -4.93
CA TYR A 326 -3.67 -1.55 -5.33
C TYR A 326 -4.72 -0.74 -4.57
N ARG A 327 -4.60 -0.71 -3.24
CA ARG A 327 -5.52 0.03 -2.36
C ARG A 327 -5.48 1.54 -2.63
N LEU A 328 -4.31 2.06 -2.96
CA LEU A 328 -4.09 3.49 -3.21
C LEU A 328 -4.41 3.89 -4.66
N LEU A 329 -4.58 2.93 -5.58
CA LEU A 329 -4.89 3.20 -6.98
C LEU A 329 -6.34 3.68 -7.17
N TYR A 330 -7.27 3.18 -6.36
CA TYR A 330 -8.68 3.55 -6.45
C TYR A 330 -8.96 4.96 -5.90
N GLY A 331 -8.17 5.40 -4.93
CA GLY A 331 -8.31 6.67 -4.24
C GLY A 331 -7.68 6.64 -2.86
N ASP A 332 -8.13 7.55 -1.99
CA ASP A 332 -7.70 7.57 -0.60
C ASP A 332 -8.14 6.29 0.12
N TYR A 333 -7.22 5.68 0.86
CA TYR A 333 -7.47 4.48 1.65
C TYR A 333 -7.42 4.81 3.14
N THR A 334 -8.47 4.47 3.87
CA THR A 334 -8.55 4.73 5.32
C THR A 334 -8.72 3.43 6.07
N ILE A 335 -7.92 3.27 7.13
CA ILE A 335 -8.10 2.24 8.16
C ILE A 335 -8.76 2.85 9.38
N GLU A 336 -9.62 2.09 10.06
CA GLU A 336 -10.36 2.58 11.22
C GLU A 336 -10.56 1.51 12.29
N ALA A 337 -10.41 1.93 13.55
CA ALA A 337 -10.64 1.06 14.69
C ALA A 337 -11.16 1.84 15.89
N SER A 338 -12.05 1.22 16.65
CA SER A 338 -12.55 1.77 17.91
C SER A 338 -12.30 0.81 19.06
N SER A 339 -11.93 1.33 20.23
CA SER A 339 -11.74 0.56 21.45
C SER A 339 -12.36 1.22 22.68
N LYS A 340 -12.58 0.45 23.74
CA LYS A 340 -13.01 0.93 25.06
C LYS A 340 -12.03 0.51 26.14
N LYS A 341 -11.68 1.44 27.03
CA LYS A 341 -10.89 1.18 28.23
C LYS A 341 -11.69 1.49 29.49
N THR A 342 -11.67 0.57 30.44
CA THR A 342 -12.28 0.73 31.76
C THR A 342 -11.52 1.75 32.61
N ASN A 343 -12.24 2.71 33.19
CA ASN A 343 -11.68 3.66 34.16
C ASN A 343 -11.71 3.05 35.56
N GLY A 344 -10.70 2.27 35.93
CA GLY A 344 -10.67 1.56 37.22
C GLY A 344 -10.90 2.44 38.44
N TRP A 345 -10.38 3.67 38.43
CA TRP A 345 -10.60 4.65 39.51
C TRP A 345 -12.07 5.04 39.68
N ALA A 346 -12.85 5.08 38.59
CA ALA A 346 -14.25 5.47 38.62
C ALA A 346 -15.11 4.38 39.28
N PHE A 347 -14.79 3.11 39.06
CA PHE A 347 -15.40 1.99 39.78
C PHE A 347 -15.10 2.03 41.27
N LEU A 348 -13.83 2.28 41.64
CA LEU A 348 -13.43 2.43 43.04
C LEU A 348 -14.17 3.60 43.70
N THR A 349 -14.26 4.74 43.02
CA THR A 349 -14.96 5.93 43.51
C THR A 349 -16.45 5.66 43.70
N ALA A 350 -17.10 5.03 42.72
CA ALA A 350 -18.50 4.64 42.82
C ALA A 350 -18.75 3.65 43.98
N ALA A 351 -17.85 2.69 44.19
CA ALA A 351 -17.94 1.74 45.30
C ALA A 351 -17.82 2.45 46.66
N ILE A 352 -16.87 3.38 46.81
CA ILE A 352 -16.72 4.19 48.05
C ILE A 352 -17.98 5.01 48.31
N ILE A 353 -18.53 5.70 47.30
CA ILE A 353 -19.77 6.48 47.43
C ILE A 353 -20.93 5.59 47.89
N LEU A 354 -21.05 4.39 47.33
CA LEU A 354 -22.10 3.44 47.68
C LEU A 354 -21.95 2.95 49.13
N ILE A 355 -20.73 2.62 49.57
CA ILE A 355 -20.45 2.23 50.97
C ILE A 355 -20.77 3.38 51.94
N LEU A 356 -20.42 4.61 51.59
CA LEU A 356 -20.74 5.79 52.41
C LEU A 356 -22.25 6.05 52.48
N ALA A 357 -22.97 5.94 51.36
CA ALA A 357 -24.42 6.10 51.33
C ALA A 357 -25.12 5.04 52.19
N VAL A 358 -24.69 3.78 52.09
CA VAL A 358 -25.20 2.67 52.89
C VAL A 358 -24.89 2.88 54.38
N SER A 359 -23.67 3.26 54.75
CA SER A 359 -23.30 3.48 56.15
C SER A 359 -24.08 4.64 56.78
N LEU A 360 -24.25 5.76 56.07
CA LEU A 360 -25.07 6.89 56.51
C LEU A 360 -26.55 6.50 56.68
N PHE A 361 -27.09 5.68 55.78
CA PHE A 361 -28.45 5.16 55.89
C PHE A 361 -28.65 4.33 57.16
N PHE A 362 -27.70 3.46 57.51
CA PHE A 362 -27.77 2.66 58.74
C PHE A 362 -27.50 3.48 60.01
N VAL A 363 -26.61 4.48 59.97
CA VAL A 363 -26.36 5.39 61.11
C VAL A 363 -27.60 6.24 61.43
N LYS A 364 -28.32 6.73 60.41
CA LYS A 364 -29.54 7.53 60.58
C LYS A 364 -30.73 6.72 61.13
N ARG A 365 -30.71 5.39 60.99
CA ARG A 365 -31.76 4.48 61.50
C ARG A 365 -31.55 4.02 62.93
N ARG A 366 -30.46 4.38 63.61
CA ARG A 366 -30.35 4.15 65.07
C ARG A 366 -31.34 5.09 65.79
N PRO A 367 -32.35 4.57 66.51
CA PRO A 367 -33.27 5.42 67.26
C PRO A 367 -32.49 6.19 68.31
N ARG A 368 -32.73 7.51 68.40
CA ARG A 368 -32.34 8.30 69.56
C ARG A 368 -33.19 7.79 70.73
N HIS A 369 -32.62 6.95 71.58
CA HIS A 369 -33.19 6.58 72.87
C HIS A 369 -33.06 7.74 73.86
#